data_AF-A0A968XXB1-F1
#
_entry.id   AF-A0A968XXB1-F1
#
_cell.length_a   1.000
_cell.length_b   1.000
_cell.length_c   1.000
_cell.angle_alpha   90.00
_cell.angle_beta   90.00
_cell.angle_gamma   90.00
#
_symmetry.space_group_name_H-M   'P 1'
#
loop_
_entity.id
_entity.type
_entity.pdbx_description
1 polymer ?
#
loop_
_entity_poly.entity_id
_entity_poly.type
_entity_poly.pdbx_seq_one_letter_code
_entity_poly.pdbx_strand_id
1 'polypeptide(L)' 'MATNRRQYTAEFKAKVVLQVLTGEKTSSEICRTHKLNANVL' A
#
# COMPACT_ATOMS: atom_id res chain seq x y z
N MET A 1 16.97 -0.92 -19.85
CA MET A 1 15.65 -0.26 -19.77
C MET A 1 15.37 0.05 -18.31
N ALA A 2 15.17 1.31 -17.92
CA ALA A 2 14.97 1.67 -16.51
C ALA A 2 13.56 1.26 -16.05
N THR A 3 13.46 0.29 -15.15
CA THR A 3 12.21 -0.06 -14.48
C THR A 3 11.78 1.12 -13.60
N ASN A 4 10.78 1.89 -14.06
CA ASN A 4 10.14 2.94 -13.27
C ASN A 4 9.36 2.30 -12.11
N ARG A 5 10.03 2.09 -10.98
CA ARG A 5 9.39 1.62 -9.75
C ARG A 5 8.64 2.80 -9.13
N ARG A 6 7.35 2.60 -8.87
CA ARG A 6 6.58 3.54 -8.05
C ARG A 6 7.25 3.69 -6.69
N GLN A 7 7.64 4.92 -6.38
CA GLN A 7 8.14 5.31 -5.08
C GLN A 7 6.95 5.67 -4.20
N TYR A 8 6.86 5.07 -3.02
CA TYR A 8 5.87 5.41 -2.00
C TYR A 8 6.57 6.14 -0.86
N THR A 9 5.99 7.25 -0.42
CA THR A 9 6.53 8.01 0.72
C THR A 9 6.40 7.20 2.01
N ALA A 10 7.25 7.49 2.99
CA ALA A 10 7.21 6.82 4.30
C ALA A 10 5.85 7.01 5.00
N GLU A 11 5.28 8.22 4.89
CA GLU A 11 3.96 8.56 5.43
C GLU A 11 2.84 7.69 4.84
N PHE A 12 2.89 7.45 3.53
CA PHE A 12 1.91 6.62 2.85
C PHE A 12 1.97 5.17 3.36
N LYS A 13 3.19 4.62 3.49
CA LYS A 13 3.39 3.26 4.03
C LYS A 13 2.88 3.14 5.46
N ALA A 14 3.16 4.12 6.31
CA ALA A 14 2.70 4.13 7.70
C ALA A 14 1.17 4.14 7.80
N LYS A 15 0.49 5.00 7.03
CA LYS A 15 -0.98 5.05 6.99
C LYS A 15 -1.59 3.72 6.55
N VAL A 16 -1.02 3.11 5.52
CA VAL A 16 -1.49 1.83 4.99
C VAL A 16 -1.36 0.72 6.03
N VAL A 17 -0.21 0.59 6.68
CA VAL A 17 0.02 -0.41 7.72
C VAL A 17 -0.90 -0.19 8.92
N LEU A 18 -1.08 1.06 9.34
CA LEU A 18 -2.00 1.39 10.43
C LEU A 18 -3.43 0.94 10.11
N GLN A 19 -3.94 1.20 8.91
CA GLN A 19 -5.29 0.78 8.50
C GLN A 19 -5.49 -0.74 8.50
N VAL A 20 -4.44 -1.50 8.15
CA VAL A 20 -4.47 -2.97 8.21
C VAL A 20 -4.47 -3.44 9.66
N LEU A 21 -3.59 -2.88 10.50
CA LEU A 21 -3.45 -3.29 11.90
C LEU A 21 -4.66 -2.92 12.76
N THR A 22 -5.32 -1.80 12.46
CA THR A 22 -6.56 -1.39 13.14
C THR A 22 -7.78 -2.16 12.66
N GLY A 23 -7.67 -2.92 11.56
CA GLY A 23 -8.79 -3.61 10.93
C GLY A 23 -9.76 -2.67 10.21
N GLU A 24 -9.37 -1.41 10.00
CA GLU A 24 -10.20 -0.42 9.31
C GLU A 24 -10.43 -0.80 7.85
N LYS A 25 -9.42 -1.41 7.21
CA LYS A 25 -9.51 -1.95 5.85
C LYS A 25 -8.71 -3.23 5.73
N THR A 26 -9.22 -4.15 4.91
CA THR A 26 -8.47 -5.34 4.53
C THR A 26 -7.36 -4.99 3.55
N SER A 27 -6.30 -5.82 3.53
CA SER A 27 -5.18 -5.67 2.61
C SER A 27 -5.64 -5.62 1.13
N SER A 28 -6.69 -6.37 0.79
CA SER A 28 -7.27 -6.40 -0.56
C SER A 28 -7.95 -5.08 -0.95
N GLU A 29 -8.66 -4.44 -0.02
CA GLU A 29 -9.33 -3.16 -0.26
C GLU A 29 -8.32 -2.03 -0.43
N ILE A 30 -7.25 -2.04 0.37
CA ILE A 30 -6.16 -1.08 0.26
C ILE A 30 -5.43 -1.25 -1.08
N CYS A 31 -5.15 -2.49 -1.49
CA CYS A 31 -4.54 -2.76 -2.79
C CYS A 31 -5.36 -2.20 -3.95
N ARG A 32 -6.68 -2.39 -3.92
CA ARG A 32 -7.61 -1.87 -4.93
C ARG A 32 -7.67 -0.33 -4.89
N THR A 33 -7.82 0.25 -3.71
CA THR A 33 -7.98 1.71 -3.52
C THR A 33 -6.74 2.47 -3.96
N HIS A 34 -5.56 1.99 -3.59
CA HIS A 34 -4.29 2.68 -3.85
C HIS A 34 -3.53 2.13 -5.07
N LYS A 35 -4.13 1.20 -5.82
CA LYS A 35 -3.51 0.50 -6.94
C LYS A 35 -2.14 -0.06 -6.55
N LEU A 36 -2.06 -0.65 -5.35
CA LEU A 36 -0.87 -1.34 -4.87
C LEU A 36 -0.86 -2.74 -5.46
N ASN A 37 0.33 -3.22 -5.75
CA ASN A 37 0.52 -4.63 -6.02
C ASN A 37 0.47 -5.37 -4.68
N ALA A 38 -0.30 -6.46 -4.61
CA ALA A 38 -0.43 -7.28 -3.41
C ALA A 38 0.90 -7.85 -2.89
N ASN A 39 1.94 -7.90 -3.73
CA ASN A 39 3.29 -8.32 -3.33
C ASN A 39 4.10 -7.21 -2.63
N VAL A 40 3.57 -5.98 -2.55
CA VAL A 40 4.24 -4.82 -1.94
C VAL A 40 3.57 -4.41 -0.62
N LEU A 41 2.41 -4.99 -0.30
CA LEU A 41 1.65 -4.79 0.92
C LEU A 41 1.89 -5.94 1.89
#